data_AF-A0A9X4QP52-F1
#
_entry.id   AF-A0A9X4QP52-F1
#
_cell.length_a   1.000
_cell.length_b   1.000
_cell.length_c   1.000
_cell.angle_alpha   90.00
_cell.angle_beta   90.00
_cell.angle_gamma   90.00
#
_symmetry.space_group_name_H-M   'P 1'
#
loop_
_entity.id
_entity.type
_entity.pdbx_description
1 polymer ?
#
loop_
_entity_poly.entity_id
_entity_poly.type
_entity_poly.pdbx_seq_one_letter_code
_entity_poly.pdbx_strand_id
1 'polypeptide(L)'
;MIAIRSTLPLVEPPTWALLERALIARMNEAAELAISRYVREDGTMLWPPDADHEDIDALDDMFESFHNWPLLYMLGGDERLRGWSLRQYDAIVKQFAGVQTGHGHPMVVDEYEQGYDWFHQGEGYIFFLLAEHDGSDCCA
;
A
#
# COMPACT_ATOMS: atom_id res chain seq x y z
N MET A 1 9.41 3.50 -29.79
CA MET A 1 8.82 2.25 -29.29
C MET A 1 9.86 1.15 -29.46
N ILE A 2 10.44 0.61 -28.39
CA ILE A 2 11.42 -0.48 -28.46
C ILE A 2 10.65 -1.79 -28.58
N ALA A 3 10.90 -2.56 -29.63
CA ALA A 3 10.31 -3.87 -29.82
C ALA A 3 11.31 -4.94 -29.38
N ILE A 4 10.97 -5.70 -28.33
CA ILE A 4 11.74 -6.86 -27.89
C ILE A 4 11.18 -8.08 -28.61
N ARG A 5 12.05 -8.80 -29.34
CA ARG A 5 11.68 -10.03 -30.05
C ARG A 5 12.52 -11.18 -29.51
N SER A 6 11.87 -12.23 -29.01
CA SER A 6 12.59 -13.45 -28.63
C SER A 6 13.21 -14.09 -29.87
N THR A 7 14.48 -14.49 -29.76
CA THR A 7 15.18 -15.31 -30.76
C THR A 7 15.14 -16.79 -30.44
N LEU A 8 14.62 -17.17 -29.25
CA LEU A 8 14.55 -18.54 -28.76
C LEU A 8 13.11 -18.92 -28.39
N PRO A 9 12.63 -20.12 -28.77
CA PRO A 9 11.33 -20.60 -28.30
C PRO A 9 11.40 -20.93 -26.80
N LEU A 10 10.38 -20.53 -26.05
CA LEU A 10 10.15 -21.04 -24.70
C LEU A 10 9.56 -22.45 -24.85
N VAL A 11 10.39 -23.48 -24.72
CA VAL A 11 9.97 -24.88 -24.88
C VAL A 11 9.29 -25.39 -23.62
N GLU A 12 9.95 -25.21 -22.48
CA GLU A 12 9.40 -25.53 -21.15
C GLU A 12 9.72 -24.38 -20.19
N PRO A 13 8.73 -23.83 -19.46
CA PRO A 13 8.99 -22.82 -18.46
C PRO A 13 9.82 -23.42 -17.32
N PRO A 14 10.88 -22.74 -16.85
CA PRO A 14 11.68 -23.24 -15.75
C PRO A 14 10.83 -23.29 -14.46
N THR A 15 11.13 -24.26 -13.59
CA THR A 15 10.35 -24.50 -12.36
C THR A 15 10.20 -23.25 -11.49
N TRP A 16 11.24 -22.41 -11.38
CA TRP A 16 11.17 -21.18 -10.58
C TRP A 16 10.08 -20.22 -11.07
N ALA A 17 9.86 -20.12 -12.39
CA ALA A 17 8.86 -19.22 -12.95
C ALA A 17 7.44 -19.71 -12.65
N LEU A 18 7.23 -21.02 -12.69
CA LEU A 18 5.95 -21.63 -12.29
C LEU A 18 5.68 -21.40 -10.80
N LEU A 19 6.69 -21.55 -9.94
CA LEU A 19 6.58 -21.33 -8.51
C LEU A 19 6.34 -19.85 -8.17
N GLU A 20 7.00 -18.92 -8.86
CA GLU A 20 6.78 -17.48 -8.69
C GLU A 20 5.33 -17.10 -9.05
N ARG A 21 4.80 -17.60 -10.17
CA ARG A 21 3.39 -17.37 -10.52
C ARG A 21 2.42 -17.97 -9.50
N ALA A 22 2.74 -19.14 -8.96
CA ALA A 22 1.94 -19.76 -7.90
C ALA A 22 2.00 -18.94 -6.60
N LEU A 23 3.17 -18.40 -6.23
CA LEU A 23 3.34 -17.53 -5.07
C LEU A 23 2.54 -16.24 -5.23
N ILE A 24 2.65 -15.57 -6.38
CA ILE A 24 1.86 -14.36 -6.69
C ILE A 24 0.36 -14.64 -6.56
N ALA A 25 -0.13 -15.76 -7.10
CA ALA A 25 -1.53 -16.14 -6.97
C ALA A 25 -1.96 -16.29 -5.50
N ARG A 26 -1.14 -16.90 -4.66
CA ARG A 26 -1.43 -17.02 -3.21
C ARG A 26 -1.38 -15.69 -2.48
N MET A 27 -0.45 -14.81 -2.84
CA MET A 27 -0.38 -13.47 -2.24
C MET A 27 -1.60 -12.62 -2.61
N ASN A 28 -2.12 -12.75 -3.84
CA ASN A 28 -3.38 -12.09 -4.23
C ASN A 28 -4.56 -12.57 -3.38
N GLU A 29 -4.68 -13.89 -3.13
CA GLU A 29 -5.70 -14.46 -2.24
C GLU A 29 -5.56 -13.92 -0.81
N ALA A 30 -4.33 -13.78 -0.30
CA ALA A 30 -4.05 -13.26 1.03
C ALA A 30 -4.41 -11.77 1.17
N ALA A 31 -4.15 -10.94 0.15
CA ALA A 31 -4.49 -9.52 0.17
C ALA A 31 -6.01 -9.29 0.27
N GLU A 32 -6.81 -10.09 -0.43
CA GLU A 32 -8.27 -10.05 -0.34
C GLU A 32 -8.76 -10.40 1.07
N LEU A 33 -8.18 -11.43 1.69
CA LEU A 33 -8.48 -11.77 3.08
C LEU A 33 -8.12 -10.65 4.05
N ALA A 34 -6.99 -9.97 3.84
CA ALA A 34 -6.56 -8.86 4.69
C ALA A 34 -7.55 -7.69 4.65
N ILE A 35 -7.92 -7.20 3.46
CA ILE A 35 -8.95 -6.16 3.29
C ILE A 35 -10.26 -6.59 3.95
N SER A 36 -10.74 -7.78 3.65
CA SER A 36 -12.06 -8.24 4.12
C SER A 36 -12.18 -8.35 5.64
N ARG A 37 -11.05 -8.51 6.35
CA ARG A 37 -11.02 -8.73 7.81
C ARG A 37 -10.65 -7.49 8.61
N TYR A 38 -9.77 -6.65 8.08
CA TYR A 38 -9.10 -5.59 8.85
C TYR A 38 -9.39 -4.17 8.35
N VAL A 39 -10.16 -4.04 7.27
CA VAL A 39 -10.51 -2.75 6.68
C VAL A 39 -12.03 -2.60 6.63
N ARG A 40 -12.54 -1.44 7.04
CA ARG A 40 -13.98 -1.14 6.97
C ARG A 40 -14.42 -0.93 5.52
N GLU A 41 -15.73 -1.00 5.29
CA GLU A 41 -16.31 -0.79 3.96
C GLU A 41 -15.98 0.60 3.38
N ASP A 42 -15.81 1.62 4.21
CA ASP A 42 -15.40 2.97 3.80
C ASP A 42 -13.88 3.12 3.58
N GLY A 43 -13.09 2.12 3.99
CA GLY A 43 -11.64 2.04 3.79
C GLY A 43 -10.81 2.40 5.01
N THR A 44 -11.47 2.91 6.05
CA THR A 44 -10.81 3.20 7.32
C THR A 44 -10.31 1.92 7.99
N MET A 45 -9.20 2.05 8.69
CA MET A 45 -8.54 1.02 9.46
C MET A 45 -9.31 0.78 10.76
N LEU A 46 -9.38 -0.47 11.23
CA LEU A 46 -10.07 -0.79 12.48
C LEU A 46 -9.47 -0.08 13.70
N TRP A 47 -8.17 0.20 13.66
CA TRP A 47 -7.43 0.97 14.67
C TRP A 47 -7.41 2.47 14.33
N PRO A 48 -7.37 3.39 15.33
CA PRO A 48 -7.51 3.11 16.75
C PRO A 48 -8.94 2.68 17.12
N PRO A 49 -9.11 1.73 18.06
CA PRO A 49 -10.43 1.26 18.46
C PRO A 49 -11.17 2.24 19.38
N ASP A 50 -10.44 3.16 20.01
CA ASP A 50 -10.96 4.21 20.89
C ASP A 50 -10.85 5.57 20.21
N ALA A 51 -11.89 6.39 20.33
CA ALA A 51 -11.94 7.74 19.80
C ALA A 51 -11.07 8.73 20.60
N ASP A 52 -10.79 8.40 21.87
CA ASP A 52 -9.94 9.20 22.75
C ASP A 52 -8.46 8.75 22.69
N HIS A 53 -8.10 7.95 21.68
CA HIS A 53 -6.71 7.53 21.50
C HIS A 53 -5.82 8.74 21.16
N GLU A 54 -4.79 8.94 21.98
CA GLU A 54 -3.74 9.92 21.76
C GLU A 54 -2.37 9.25 21.93
N ASP A 55 -1.65 9.10 20.82
CA ASP A 55 -0.26 8.62 20.79
C ASP A 55 0.43 9.20 19.54
N ILE A 56 1.75 9.29 19.56
CA ILE A 56 2.54 9.63 18.37
C ILE A 56 2.96 8.39 17.58
N ASP A 57 2.90 7.21 18.22
CA ASP A 57 3.35 5.93 17.69
C ASP A 57 2.22 5.19 16.92
N ALA A 58 2.60 4.25 16.05
CA ALA A 58 1.73 3.31 15.32
C ALA A 58 0.95 3.81 14.08
N LEU A 59 1.23 5.02 13.57
CA LEU A 59 0.71 5.42 12.25
C LEU A 59 1.36 4.62 11.12
N ASP A 60 2.67 4.42 11.22
CA ASP A 60 3.51 3.60 10.35
C ASP A 60 2.95 2.20 10.15
N ASP A 61 2.52 1.52 11.22
CA ASP A 61 1.86 0.20 11.18
C ASP A 61 0.69 0.14 10.17
N MET A 62 -0.02 1.27 10.01
CA MET A 62 -1.14 1.35 9.07
C MET A 62 -0.66 1.36 7.62
N PHE A 63 0.43 2.07 7.33
CA PHE A 63 1.06 2.06 6.01
C PHE A 63 1.79 0.74 5.74
N GLU A 64 2.51 0.20 6.73
CA GLU A 64 3.20 -1.08 6.67
C GLU A 64 2.27 -2.22 6.26
N SER A 65 1.01 -2.18 6.72
CA SER A 65 0.01 -3.20 6.40
C SER A 65 -0.21 -3.40 4.89
N PHE A 66 0.12 -2.40 4.06
CA PHE A 66 -0.10 -2.45 2.60
C PHE A 66 1.11 -2.02 1.74
N HIS A 67 2.25 -1.66 2.35
CA HIS A 67 3.42 -1.09 1.65
C HIS A 67 3.95 -1.95 0.48
N ASN A 68 3.77 -3.27 0.54
CA ASN A 68 4.28 -4.21 -0.46
C ASN A 68 3.33 -4.43 -1.65
N TRP A 69 2.09 -3.95 -1.59
CA TRP A 69 1.10 -4.13 -2.66
C TRP A 69 1.44 -3.37 -3.95
N PRO A 70 1.94 -2.11 -3.90
CA PRO A 70 2.54 -1.45 -5.06
C PRO A 70 3.54 -2.33 -5.82
N LEU A 71 4.49 -2.92 -5.09
CA LEU A 71 5.52 -3.76 -5.66
C LEU A 71 4.93 -5.04 -6.24
N LEU A 72 4.03 -5.70 -5.52
CA LEU A 72 3.38 -6.91 -6.00
C LEU A 72 2.59 -6.65 -7.28
N TYR A 73 1.88 -5.53 -7.38
CA TYR A 73 1.22 -5.11 -8.61
C TYR A 73 2.23 -4.97 -9.77
N MET A 74 3.35 -4.26 -9.57
CA MET A 74 4.38 -4.10 -10.60
C MET A 74 5.02 -5.43 -11.05
N LEU A 75 5.11 -6.41 -10.15
CA LEU A 75 5.62 -7.76 -10.46
C LEU A 75 4.58 -8.67 -11.14
N GLY A 76 3.41 -8.15 -11.49
CA GLY A 76 2.35 -8.90 -12.18
C GLY A 76 1.36 -9.59 -11.26
N GLY A 77 1.15 -9.02 -10.06
CA GLY A 77 0.03 -9.28 -9.17
C GLY A 77 -1.30 -8.78 -9.73
N ASP A 78 -2.36 -8.95 -8.95
CA ASP A 78 -3.72 -8.58 -9.36
C ASP A 78 -3.89 -7.06 -9.53
N GLU A 79 -4.65 -6.62 -10.54
CA GLU A 79 -4.91 -5.19 -10.80
C GLU A 79 -5.60 -4.50 -9.62
N ARG A 80 -6.40 -5.25 -8.84
CA ARG A 80 -7.06 -4.75 -7.62
C ARG A 80 -6.06 -4.18 -6.61
N LEU A 81 -4.83 -4.71 -6.56
CA LEU A 81 -3.81 -4.23 -5.61
C LEU A 81 -3.46 -2.77 -5.84
N ARG A 82 -3.43 -2.30 -7.09
CA ARG A 82 -3.22 -0.88 -7.39
C ARG A 82 -4.32 -0.01 -6.78
N GLY A 83 -5.58 -0.37 -7.05
CA GLY A 83 -6.74 0.36 -6.55
C GLY A 83 -6.82 0.34 -5.03
N TRP A 84 -6.55 -0.81 -4.40
CA TRP A 84 -6.53 -0.92 -2.94
C TRP A 84 -5.37 -0.15 -2.32
N SER A 85 -4.18 -0.15 -2.91
CA SER A 85 -3.04 0.62 -2.38
C SER A 85 -3.34 2.12 -2.32
N LEU A 86 -3.84 2.70 -3.42
CA LEU A 86 -4.22 4.11 -3.47
C LEU A 86 -5.34 4.42 -2.47
N ARG A 87 -6.38 3.59 -2.45
CA ARG A 87 -7.51 3.75 -1.53
C ARG A 87 -7.07 3.68 -0.06
N GLN A 88 -6.19 2.75 0.29
CA GLN A 88 -5.72 2.62 1.68
C GLN A 88 -4.80 3.76 2.08
N TYR A 89 -3.92 4.23 1.19
CA TYR A 89 -3.14 5.44 1.43
C TYR A 89 -4.04 6.64 1.76
N ASP A 90 -5.03 6.92 0.89
CA ASP A 90 -5.98 8.02 1.08
C ASP A 90 -6.79 7.87 2.37
N ALA A 91 -7.24 6.64 2.67
CA ALA A 91 -8.03 6.36 3.86
C ALA A 91 -7.22 6.55 5.15
N ILE A 92 -5.96 6.11 5.18
CA ILE A 92 -5.04 6.29 6.32
C ILE A 92 -4.79 7.79 6.51
N VAL A 93 -4.32 8.48 5.48
CA VAL A 93 -4.04 9.93 5.54
C VAL A 93 -5.24 10.70 6.09
N LYS A 94 -6.45 10.41 5.57
CA LYS A 94 -7.68 11.07 6.00
C LYS A 94 -8.09 10.70 7.43
N GLN A 95 -8.00 9.43 7.81
CA GLN A 95 -8.37 8.97 9.15
C GLN A 95 -7.46 9.57 10.22
N PHE A 96 -6.15 9.57 9.97
CA PHE A 96 -5.15 9.98 10.94
C PHE A 96 -4.90 11.49 10.98
N ALA A 97 -5.46 12.25 10.04
CA ALA A 97 -5.64 13.70 10.20
C ALA A 97 -6.59 14.07 11.35
N GLY A 98 -7.42 13.13 11.81
CA GLY A 98 -8.31 13.31 12.95
C GLY A 98 -7.76 12.81 14.30
N VAL A 99 -6.70 12.00 14.30
CA VAL A 99 -6.15 11.36 15.52
C VAL A 99 -5.09 12.26 16.13
N GLN A 100 -5.24 12.62 17.41
CA GLN A 100 -4.31 13.52 18.10
C GLN A 100 -3.07 12.76 18.61
N THR A 101 -1.93 13.44 18.68
CA THR A 101 -0.69 12.86 19.21
C THR A 101 -0.44 13.11 20.69
N GLY A 102 -1.31 13.88 21.36
CA GLY A 102 -1.03 14.44 22.68
C GLY A 102 0.03 15.57 22.68
N HIS A 103 0.63 15.90 21.53
CA HIS A 103 1.63 16.96 21.38
C HIS A 103 1.10 18.26 20.75
N GLY A 104 -0.23 18.40 20.66
CA GLY A 104 -0.89 19.62 20.14
C GLY A 104 -1.02 19.67 18.61
N HIS A 105 -0.83 18.53 17.93
CA HIS A 105 -1.11 18.34 16.51
C HIS A 105 -1.65 16.92 16.26
N PRO A 106 -2.38 16.68 15.15
CA PRO A 106 -2.76 15.33 14.75
C PRO A 106 -1.57 14.54 14.19
N MET A 107 -1.72 13.22 14.04
CA MET A 107 -0.70 12.33 13.49
C MET A 107 -0.33 12.71 12.05
N VAL A 108 -1.34 13.12 11.25
CA VAL A 108 -1.16 13.61 9.87
C VAL A 108 -1.60 15.05 9.75
N VAL A 109 -0.77 15.88 9.10
CA VAL A 109 -1.06 17.29 8.79
C VAL A 109 -0.69 17.54 7.34
N ASP A 110 -1.60 18.11 6.55
CA ASP A 110 -1.40 18.36 5.12
C ASP A 110 -0.86 17.14 4.37
N GLU A 111 -1.47 15.97 4.64
CA GLU A 111 -1.12 14.65 4.07
C GLU A 111 0.26 14.10 4.49
N TYR A 112 0.96 14.79 5.40
CA TYR A 112 2.28 14.40 5.88
C TYR A 112 2.23 13.91 7.33
N GLU A 113 2.89 12.79 7.60
CA GLU A 113 3.11 12.27 8.96
C GLU A 113 4.12 13.15 9.70
N GLN A 114 3.74 13.66 10.88
CA GLN A 114 4.63 14.53 11.68
C GLN A 114 5.40 13.81 12.79
N GLY A 115 5.18 12.51 12.97
CA GLY A 115 5.80 11.70 14.02
C GLY A 115 7.07 10.98 13.60
N TYR A 116 7.78 10.43 14.59
CA TYR A 116 8.84 9.42 14.44
C TYR A 116 10.14 9.83 13.69
N ASP A 117 11.02 8.84 13.50
CA ASP A 117 12.21 8.91 12.66
C ASP A 117 11.93 8.68 11.16
N TRP A 118 12.92 9.01 10.32
CA TRP A 118 12.82 8.96 8.86
C TRP A 118 12.54 7.58 8.26
N PHE A 119 12.84 6.49 8.97
CA PHE A 119 12.60 5.14 8.49
C PHE A 119 11.10 4.86 8.40
N HIS A 120 10.37 5.08 9.50
CA HIS A 120 8.93 4.78 9.60
C HIS A 120 8.10 5.73 8.73
N GLN A 121 8.47 7.01 8.67
CA GLN A 121 7.88 7.92 7.67
C GLN A 121 8.07 7.42 6.22
N GLY A 122 9.20 6.75 5.96
CA GLY A 122 9.52 6.17 4.67
C GLY A 122 8.57 5.05 4.23
N GLU A 123 7.90 4.38 5.17
CA GLU A 123 7.01 3.25 4.89
C GLU A 123 5.70 3.72 4.23
N GLY A 124 5.22 4.91 4.61
CA GLY A 124 4.16 5.61 3.88
C GLY A 124 4.60 6.08 2.48
N TYR A 125 5.86 6.48 2.31
CA TYR A 125 6.37 6.99 1.03
C TYR A 125 6.59 5.92 -0.04
N ILE A 126 6.65 4.64 0.33
CA ILE A 126 6.76 3.55 -0.65
C ILE A 126 5.57 3.55 -1.63
N PHE A 127 4.42 4.09 -1.24
CA PHE A 127 3.24 4.21 -2.11
C PHE A 127 3.47 5.14 -3.31
N PHE A 128 4.45 6.06 -3.25
CA PHE A 128 4.82 6.89 -4.41
C PHE A 128 5.28 6.07 -5.62
N LEU A 129 5.71 4.81 -5.43
CA LEU A 129 5.99 3.89 -6.54
C LEU A 129 4.80 3.70 -7.50
N LEU A 130 3.56 3.89 -7.02
CA LEU A 130 2.36 3.84 -7.87
C LEU A 130 2.10 5.14 -8.63
N ALA A 131 2.47 6.29 -8.06
CA ALA A 131 2.18 7.61 -8.63
C ALA A 131 2.97 7.86 -9.93
N GLU A 132 4.19 7.33 -10.04
CA GLU A 132 5.00 7.47 -11.25
C GLU A 132 4.51 6.60 -12.43
N HIS A 133 3.62 5.63 -12.17
CA HIS A 133 3.11 4.72 -13.18
C HIS A 133 1.79 5.17 -13.81
N ASP A 134 1.19 6.26 -13.31
CA ASP A 134 -0.04 6.85 -13.83
C ASP A 134 0.24 8.19 -14.54
N GLY A 135 0.11 8.21 -15.86
CA GLY A 135 0.12 9.46 -16.62
C GLY A 135 -1.18 10.27 -16.53
N SER A 136 -2.15 9.81 -15.73
CA SER A 136 -3.52 10.36 -15.67
C SER A 136 -3.78 11.32 -14.51
N ASP A 137 -3.04 11.19 -13.39
CA ASP A 137 -3.39 11.84 -12.12
C ASP A 137 -2.55 13.10 -11.80
N CYS A 138 -1.67 13.50 -12.72
CA CYS A 138 -0.99 14.80 -12.63
C CYS A 138 -1.93 15.90 -13.14
N CYS A 139 -2.93 16.27 -12.33
CA CYS A 139 -3.68 17.54 -12.27
C CYS A 139 -5.11 17.32 -11.76
N ALA A 140 -5.32 17.52 -10.46
CA ALA A 140 -6.59 17.98 -9.90
C ALA A 140 -6.31 19.09 -8.89
#